data_AF-A0A2W4L4T3-F1
#
_entry.id   AF-A0A2W4L4T3-F1
#
_cell.length_a   1.000
_cell.length_b   1.000
_cell.length_c   1.000
_cell.angle_alpha   90.00
_cell.angle_beta   90.00
_cell.angle_gamma   90.00
#
_symmetry.space_group_name_H-M   'P 1'
#
loop_
_entity.id
_entity.type
_entity.pdbx_description
1 polymer ?
#
loop_
_entity_poly.entity_id
_entity_poly.type
_entity_poly.pdbx_seq_one_letter_code
_entity_poly.pdbx_strand_id
1 'polypeptide(L)'
;PTGDAWPVAPRLLEDVYTLADAVVVGDLLITLLRHADRVQAASLAQVVNVIGPIMTEPGGRAWRQTTFHPFALTARHAGSVVLRTEVDSPTYTTAKHGEAALVSAVATWDEGREVTIFAVNRDTSSPQELRVDLASLGAIASVEATTLTGDDPYAVNTADAPDTVAPRPGTAHADGGAVVAELPALSWTMVRVTLA
;
A
#
# COMPACT_ATOMS: atom_id res chain seq x y z
N PRO A 1 11.42 -6.74 30.30
CA PRO A 1 11.41 -7.42 31.61
C PRO A 1 12.78 -8.06 31.90
N THR A 2 13.38 -7.80 33.06
CA THR A 2 14.47 -8.64 33.57
C THR A 2 13.86 -10.01 33.92
N GLY A 3 14.55 -11.10 33.58
CA GLY A 3 13.99 -12.44 33.33
C GLY A 3 13.23 -13.17 34.46
N ASP A 4 13.01 -12.55 35.61
CA ASP A 4 12.39 -13.18 36.78
C ASP A 4 10.99 -12.64 37.13
N ALA A 5 10.52 -11.58 36.44
CA ALA A 5 9.18 -11.02 36.64
C ALA A 5 8.18 -11.54 35.59
N TRP A 6 6.97 -11.93 36.01
CA TRP A 6 5.83 -12.29 35.15
C TRP A 6 4.81 -11.14 35.07
N PRO A 7 5.12 -10.02 34.39
CA PRO A 7 4.21 -8.88 34.33
C PRO A 7 2.93 -9.21 33.56
N VAL A 8 1.81 -8.60 33.97
CA VAL A 8 0.54 -8.67 33.25
C VAL A 8 0.54 -7.60 32.15
N ALA A 9 0.25 -8.00 30.90
CA ALA A 9 0.19 -7.13 29.73
C ALA A 9 1.37 -6.13 29.61
N PRO A 10 2.64 -6.60 29.68
CA PRO A 10 3.78 -5.72 29.45
C PRO A 10 3.74 -5.16 28.03
N ARG A 11 4.27 -3.94 27.85
CA ARG A 11 4.54 -3.39 26.53
C ARG A 11 5.61 -4.22 25.85
N LEU A 12 5.20 -5.02 24.86
CA LEU A 12 6.06 -5.93 24.11
C LEU A 12 5.74 -5.77 22.64
N LEU A 13 6.78 -5.71 21.80
CA LEU A 13 6.64 -5.65 20.35
C LEU A 13 5.76 -4.46 19.89
N GLU A 14 5.77 -3.35 20.63
CA GLU A 14 5.06 -2.12 20.27
C GLU A 14 5.92 -1.28 19.30
N ASP A 15 6.18 -1.84 18.12
CA ASP A 15 6.97 -1.16 17.08
C ASP A 15 6.22 0.07 16.57
N VAL A 16 6.99 1.13 16.26
CA VAL A 16 6.49 2.36 15.64
C VAL A 16 6.88 2.35 14.17
N TYR A 17 5.88 2.22 13.30
CA TYR A 17 6.11 2.08 11.86
C TYR A 17 6.27 3.42 11.15
N THR A 18 7.22 3.43 10.22
CA THR A 18 7.59 4.57 9.37
C THR A 18 6.80 4.61 8.07
N LEU A 19 6.95 5.68 7.29
CA LEU A 19 6.46 5.73 5.91
C LEU A 19 7.03 4.58 5.07
N ALA A 20 8.35 4.32 5.16
CA ALA A 20 8.99 3.25 4.43
C ALA A 20 8.36 1.87 4.76
N ASP A 21 8.07 1.62 6.03
CA ASP A 21 7.40 0.38 6.45
C ASP A 21 6.00 0.24 5.83
N ALA A 22 5.25 1.34 5.73
CA ALA A 22 3.94 1.33 5.08
C ALA A 22 4.03 1.01 3.59
N VAL A 23 5.01 1.59 2.88
CA VAL A 23 5.26 1.28 1.46
C VAL A 23 5.61 -0.20 1.27
N VAL A 24 6.45 -0.76 2.16
CA VAL A 24 6.77 -2.20 2.16
C VAL A 24 5.54 -3.05 2.43
N VAL A 25 4.70 -2.72 3.42
CA VAL A 25 3.43 -3.43 3.67
C VAL A 25 2.52 -3.38 2.43
N GLY A 26 2.44 -2.24 1.76
CA GLY A 26 1.74 -2.10 0.49
C GLY A 26 2.24 -3.06 -0.58
N ASP A 27 3.56 -3.19 -0.73
CA ASP A 27 4.20 -4.10 -1.71
C ASP A 27 3.99 -5.59 -1.35
N LEU A 28 3.99 -5.93 -0.07
CA LEU A 28 3.66 -7.28 0.39
C LEU A 28 2.20 -7.63 0.10
N LEU A 29 1.27 -6.69 0.25
CA LEU A 29 -0.14 -6.88 -0.11
C LEU A 29 -0.32 -7.06 -1.62
N ILE A 30 0.40 -6.27 -2.43
CA ILE A 30 0.46 -6.47 -3.89
C ILE A 30 0.94 -7.88 -4.21
N THR A 31 1.99 -8.36 -3.54
CA THR A 31 2.51 -9.71 -3.71
C THR A 31 1.49 -10.79 -3.35
N LEU A 32 0.77 -10.63 -2.23
CA LEU A 32 -0.29 -11.57 -1.84
C LEU A 32 -1.41 -11.63 -2.89
N LEU A 33 -1.85 -10.49 -3.40
CA LEU A 33 -2.87 -10.43 -4.46
C LEU A 33 -2.38 -11.11 -5.74
N ARG A 34 -1.14 -10.87 -6.18
CA ARG A 34 -0.56 -11.51 -7.37
C ARG A 34 -0.47 -13.04 -7.26
N HIS A 35 -0.48 -13.57 -6.04
CA HIS A 35 -0.47 -15.00 -5.74
C HIS A 35 -1.80 -15.51 -5.16
N ALA A 36 -2.90 -14.78 -5.35
CA ALA A 36 -4.23 -15.16 -4.87
C ALA A 36 -4.79 -16.43 -5.54
N ASP A 37 -4.13 -16.96 -6.57
CA ASP A 37 -4.43 -18.29 -7.13
C ASP A 37 -4.04 -19.43 -6.17
N ARG A 38 -3.04 -19.19 -5.29
CA ARG A 38 -2.55 -20.19 -4.31
C ARG A 38 -2.70 -19.75 -2.86
N VAL A 39 -2.53 -18.46 -2.58
CA VAL A 39 -2.62 -17.88 -1.25
C VAL A 39 -4.06 -17.44 -1.00
N GLN A 40 -4.87 -18.36 -0.46
CA GLN A 40 -6.30 -18.15 -0.23
C GLN A 40 -6.61 -17.45 1.12
N ALA A 41 -5.62 -17.33 2.00
CA ALA A 41 -5.76 -16.68 3.29
C ALA A 41 -4.44 -16.03 3.71
N ALA A 42 -4.54 -14.86 4.31
CA ALA A 42 -3.43 -14.13 4.92
C ALA A 42 -3.92 -13.47 6.22
N SER A 43 -3.02 -13.30 7.18
CA SER A 43 -3.31 -12.65 8.45
C SER A 43 -2.17 -11.71 8.80
N LEU A 44 -2.47 -10.41 8.93
CA LEU A 44 -1.50 -9.45 9.42
C LEU A 44 -1.21 -9.73 10.89
N ALA A 45 0.04 -10.07 11.20
CA ALA A 45 0.51 -10.26 12.55
C ALA A 45 1.09 -8.92 13.06
N GLN A 46 0.45 -8.22 14.01
CA GLN A 46 -0.88 -8.46 14.58
C GLN A 46 -1.80 -7.25 14.33
N VAL A 47 -2.89 -7.11 15.08
CA VAL A 47 -3.93 -6.11 14.80
C VAL A 47 -3.81 -4.87 15.70
N VAL A 48 -3.57 -5.06 17.01
CA VAL A 48 -3.56 -3.95 18.00
C VAL A 48 -2.32 -4.02 18.88
N ASN A 49 -1.60 -2.90 19.01
CA ASN A 49 -0.37 -2.68 19.78
C ASN A 49 0.83 -3.53 19.34
N VAL A 50 0.75 -4.85 19.49
CA VAL A 50 1.82 -5.80 19.16
C VAL A 50 2.00 -5.84 17.64
N ILE A 51 3.08 -5.25 17.12
CA ILE A 51 3.40 -5.11 15.69
C ILE A 51 2.15 -4.82 14.85
N GLY A 52 1.30 -3.95 15.38
CA GLY A 52 -0.07 -3.76 14.92
C GLY A 52 -0.26 -2.46 14.16
N PRO A 53 -1.13 -2.40 13.14
CA PRO A 53 -1.47 -1.16 12.45
C PRO A 53 -2.33 -0.22 13.32
N ILE A 54 -2.93 -0.72 14.39
CA ILE A 54 -3.75 0.06 15.33
C ILE A 54 -3.02 0.13 16.66
N MET A 55 -2.84 1.34 17.18
CA MET A 55 -2.24 1.56 18.50
C MET A 55 -3.28 2.08 19.48
N THR A 56 -3.11 1.72 20.75
CA THR A 56 -3.95 2.14 21.86
C THR A 56 -3.09 2.44 23.08
N GLU A 57 -3.56 3.33 23.94
CA GLU A 57 -2.94 3.60 25.24
C GLU A 57 -3.98 3.55 26.37
N PRO A 58 -3.57 3.18 27.60
CA PRO A 58 -4.41 3.38 28.78
C PRO A 58 -4.93 4.82 28.84
N GLY A 59 -6.21 4.98 29.15
CA GLY A 59 -6.88 6.29 29.07
C GLY A 59 -7.63 6.53 27.75
N GLY A 60 -7.58 5.59 26.80
CA GLY A 60 -8.55 5.50 25.71
C GLY A 60 -8.12 6.14 24.39
N ARG A 61 -6.90 6.68 24.30
CA ARG A 61 -6.35 7.16 23.02
C ARG A 61 -6.11 5.96 22.10
N ALA A 62 -6.47 6.12 20.84
CA ALA A 62 -6.19 5.16 19.79
C ALA A 62 -5.84 5.88 18.49
N TRP A 63 -4.87 5.38 17.74
CA TRP A 63 -4.46 5.97 16.47
C TRP A 63 -4.03 4.90 15.47
N ARG A 64 -3.88 5.33 14.22
CA ARG A 64 -3.47 4.52 13.08
C ARG A 64 -1.96 4.65 12.90
N GLN A 65 -1.25 3.53 12.86
CA GLN A 65 0.12 3.52 12.36
C GLN A 65 0.13 3.74 10.85
N THR A 66 1.28 4.09 10.29
CA THR A 66 1.45 4.29 8.85
C THR A 66 0.99 3.07 8.03
N THR A 67 1.29 1.86 8.53
CA THR A 67 0.94 0.57 7.92
C THR A 67 -0.56 0.26 7.90
N PHE A 68 -1.37 0.97 8.70
CA PHE A 68 -2.84 0.86 8.67
C PHE A 68 -3.41 1.18 7.29
N HIS A 69 -2.90 2.25 6.68
CA HIS A 69 -3.48 2.82 5.48
C HIS A 69 -3.45 1.91 4.25
N PRO A 70 -2.28 1.35 3.83
CA PRO A 70 -2.25 0.44 2.69
C PRO A 70 -3.09 -0.82 2.97
N PHE A 71 -3.08 -1.36 4.19
CA PHE A 71 -3.88 -2.53 4.55
C PHE A 71 -5.39 -2.24 4.46
N ALA A 72 -5.86 -1.18 5.10
CA ALA A 72 -7.28 -0.84 5.14
C ALA A 72 -7.84 -0.47 3.76
N LEU A 73 -7.06 0.25 2.95
CA LEU A 73 -7.47 0.62 1.59
C LEU A 73 -7.46 -0.59 0.65
N THR A 74 -6.44 -1.44 0.72
CA THR A 74 -6.40 -2.68 -0.08
C THR A 74 -7.55 -3.60 0.28
N ALA A 75 -7.78 -3.84 1.58
CA ALA A 75 -8.88 -4.70 2.05
C ALA A 75 -10.28 -4.17 1.66
N ARG A 76 -10.43 -2.84 1.54
CA ARG A 76 -11.70 -2.20 1.17
C ARG A 76 -11.95 -2.20 -0.34
N HIS A 77 -10.91 -2.03 -1.15
CA HIS A 77 -11.05 -1.69 -2.57
C HIS A 77 -10.50 -2.73 -3.55
N ALA A 78 -9.86 -3.79 -3.07
CA ALA A 78 -9.49 -4.92 -3.94
C ALA A 78 -10.77 -5.58 -4.48
N GLY A 79 -10.86 -5.68 -5.80
CA GLY A 79 -11.96 -6.33 -6.50
C GLY A 79 -11.97 -7.85 -6.32
N SER A 80 -13.06 -8.47 -6.78
CA SER A 80 -13.30 -9.91 -6.66
C SER A 80 -12.38 -10.77 -7.52
N VAL A 81 -11.82 -10.23 -8.60
CA VAL A 81 -10.91 -10.92 -9.51
C VAL A 81 -9.57 -10.22 -9.55
N VAL A 82 -8.47 -10.93 -9.29
CA VAL A 82 -7.12 -10.42 -9.55
C VAL A 82 -6.79 -10.62 -11.02
N LEU A 83 -6.44 -9.54 -11.72
CA LEU A 83 -6.02 -9.59 -13.10
C LEU A 83 -4.54 -10.00 -13.19
N ARG A 84 -4.21 -10.77 -14.22
CA ARG A 84 -2.80 -11.04 -14.56
C ARG A 84 -2.15 -9.72 -14.99
N THR A 85 -1.38 -9.15 -14.07
CA THR A 85 -0.73 -7.85 -14.23
C THR A 85 0.72 -8.06 -14.62
N GLU A 86 1.06 -7.73 -15.87
CA GLU A 86 2.44 -7.73 -16.37
C GLU A 86 2.98 -6.29 -16.25
N VAL A 87 4.04 -6.11 -15.47
CA VAL A 87 4.60 -4.79 -15.17
C VAL A 87 5.97 -4.68 -15.85
N ASP A 88 6.08 -3.80 -16.83
CA ASP A 88 7.36 -3.36 -17.37
C ASP A 88 7.86 -2.16 -16.55
N SER A 89 9.04 -2.28 -15.96
CA SER A 89 9.56 -1.29 -15.02
C SER A 89 11.09 -1.26 -15.09
N PRO A 90 11.71 -0.07 -14.97
CA PRO A 90 13.15 0.01 -14.76
C PRO A 90 13.56 -0.75 -13.50
N THR A 91 14.80 -1.23 -13.46
CA THR A 91 15.33 -1.96 -12.31
C THR A 91 16.37 -1.17 -11.54
N TYR A 92 16.62 -1.60 -10.31
CA TYR A 92 17.73 -1.15 -9.50
C TYR A 92 18.41 -2.34 -8.81
N THR A 93 19.71 -2.22 -8.58
CA THR A 93 20.48 -3.24 -7.87
C THR A 93 20.28 -3.08 -6.37
N THR A 94 19.78 -4.13 -5.73
CA THR A 94 19.75 -4.25 -4.27
C THR A 94 21.01 -4.93 -3.75
N ALA A 95 21.47 -4.57 -2.55
CA ALA A 95 22.65 -5.17 -1.95
C ALA A 95 22.51 -6.68 -1.67
N LYS A 96 21.27 -7.17 -1.44
CA LYS A 96 21.00 -8.55 -1.01
C LYS A 96 20.29 -9.41 -2.05
N HIS A 97 19.46 -8.81 -2.91
CA HIS A 97 18.53 -9.53 -3.78
C HIS A 97 18.87 -9.39 -5.28
N GLY A 98 19.95 -8.70 -5.63
CA GLY A 98 20.29 -8.41 -7.02
C GLY A 98 19.33 -7.38 -7.63
N GLU A 99 19.05 -7.50 -8.93
CA GLU A 99 18.14 -6.61 -9.65
C GLU A 99 16.69 -6.78 -9.18
N ALA A 100 16.02 -5.66 -8.90
CA ALA A 100 14.61 -5.60 -8.58
C ALA A 100 13.93 -4.47 -9.37
N ALA A 101 12.65 -4.64 -9.72
CA ALA A 101 11.87 -3.59 -10.36
C ALA A 101 11.66 -2.39 -9.43
N LEU A 102 11.66 -1.17 -9.96
CA LEU A 102 11.29 0.02 -9.19
C LEU A 102 9.79 0.05 -8.90
N VAL A 103 8.96 -0.38 -9.85
CA VAL A 103 7.51 -0.40 -9.71
C VAL A 103 7.01 -1.82 -9.47
N SER A 104 6.16 -1.96 -8.46
CA SER A 104 5.36 -3.16 -8.19
C SER A 104 3.91 -2.79 -8.37
N ALA A 105 3.12 -3.59 -9.09
CA ALA A 105 1.70 -3.31 -9.24
C ALA A 105 0.85 -4.58 -9.37
N VAL A 106 -0.43 -4.44 -9.03
CA VAL A 106 -1.48 -5.41 -9.29
C VAL A 106 -2.78 -4.70 -9.59
N ALA A 107 -3.52 -5.19 -10.58
CA ALA A 107 -4.87 -4.76 -10.88
C ALA A 107 -5.89 -5.81 -10.40
N THR A 108 -6.99 -5.34 -9.85
CA THR A 108 -8.15 -6.14 -9.48
C THR A 108 -9.38 -5.59 -10.18
N TRP A 109 -10.34 -6.45 -10.46
CA TRP A 109 -11.54 -6.13 -11.24
C TRP A 109 -12.78 -6.58 -10.49
N ASP A 110 -13.80 -5.72 -10.48
CA ASP A 110 -15.12 -6.03 -9.93
C ASP A 110 -16.19 -5.97 -11.03
N GLU A 111 -16.55 -7.16 -11.55
CA GLU A 111 -17.76 -7.42 -12.34
C GLU A 111 -18.01 -6.46 -13.53
N GLY A 112 -16.97 -5.96 -14.20
CA GLY A 112 -17.12 -5.05 -15.34
C GLY A 112 -17.35 -3.59 -14.98
N ARG A 113 -17.38 -3.24 -13.69
CA ARG A 113 -17.66 -1.87 -13.23
C ARG A 113 -16.41 -1.10 -12.85
N GLU A 114 -15.52 -1.72 -12.08
CA GLU A 114 -14.37 -1.05 -11.48
C GLU A 114 -13.09 -1.86 -11.64
N VAL A 115 -12.01 -1.17 -12.00
CA VAL A 115 -10.65 -1.67 -11.92
C VAL A 115 -9.91 -0.90 -10.83
N THR A 116 -9.37 -1.61 -9.85
CA THR A 116 -8.51 -1.02 -8.81
C THR A 116 -7.08 -1.48 -9.01
N ILE A 117 -6.17 -0.54 -9.24
CA ILE A 117 -4.74 -0.76 -9.40
C ILE A 117 -4.05 -0.32 -8.11
N PHE A 118 -3.29 -1.21 -7.50
CA PHE A 118 -2.39 -0.89 -6.41
C PHE A 118 -0.97 -0.89 -6.95
N ALA A 119 -0.21 0.16 -6.69
CA ALA A 119 1.15 0.32 -7.16
C ALA A 119 2.08 0.86 -6.07
N VAL A 120 3.33 0.40 -6.07
CA VAL A 120 4.40 0.91 -5.24
C VAL A 120 5.53 1.42 -6.12
N ASN A 121 6.06 2.60 -5.80
CA ASN A 121 7.34 3.07 -6.29
C ASN A 121 8.41 2.88 -5.20
N ARG A 122 9.38 1.99 -5.46
CA ARG A 122 10.52 1.69 -4.58
C ARG A 122 11.66 2.70 -4.72
N ASP A 123 11.65 3.56 -5.76
CA ASP A 123 12.64 4.62 -5.92
C ASP A 123 12.50 5.62 -4.77
N THR A 124 13.56 5.84 -4.01
CA THR A 124 13.55 6.74 -2.86
C THR A 124 13.79 8.20 -3.23
N SER A 125 13.97 8.52 -4.52
CA SER A 125 14.46 9.81 -4.99
C SER A 125 13.67 10.39 -6.16
N SER A 126 13.14 9.54 -7.03
CA SER A 126 12.51 9.98 -8.27
C SER A 126 11.08 9.46 -8.41
N PRO A 127 10.14 10.29 -8.88
CA PRO A 127 8.81 9.81 -9.24
C PRO A 127 8.90 8.88 -10.46
N GLN A 128 7.92 8.00 -10.59
CA GLN A 128 7.71 7.13 -11.75
C GLN A 128 6.34 7.44 -12.36
N GLU A 129 6.23 7.39 -13.69
CA GLU A 129 4.94 7.43 -14.38
C GLU A 129 4.44 6.00 -14.60
N LEU A 130 3.23 5.71 -14.14
CA LEU A 130 2.55 4.45 -14.39
C LEU A 130 1.53 4.65 -15.52
N ARG A 131 1.71 3.95 -16.63
CA ARG A 131 0.73 3.85 -17.70
C ARG A 131 0.10 2.46 -17.73
N VAL A 132 -1.23 2.38 -17.64
CA VAL A 132 -1.99 1.12 -17.64
C VAL A 132 -2.98 1.14 -18.80
N ASP A 133 -2.81 0.25 -19.76
CA ASP A 133 -3.77 0.05 -20.85
C ASP A 133 -4.96 -0.78 -20.37
N LEU A 134 -6.16 -0.20 -20.45
CA LEU A 134 -7.42 -0.81 -20.06
C LEU A 134 -8.40 -0.92 -21.24
N ALA A 135 -7.93 -0.70 -22.47
CA ALA A 135 -8.79 -0.62 -23.66
C ALA A 135 -9.60 -1.90 -23.91
N SER A 136 -9.08 -3.05 -23.48
CA SER A 136 -9.77 -4.35 -23.59
C SER A 136 -10.87 -4.56 -22.55
N LEU A 137 -10.92 -3.74 -21.49
CA LEU A 137 -11.89 -3.87 -20.39
C LEU A 137 -13.10 -2.96 -20.56
N GLY A 138 -12.96 -1.82 -21.25
CA GLY A 138 -14.07 -0.91 -21.53
C GLY A 138 -13.61 0.54 -21.67
N ALA A 139 -14.57 1.43 -21.97
CA ALA A 139 -14.30 2.86 -21.97
C ALA A 139 -14.17 3.35 -20.51
N ILE A 140 -13.24 4.27 -20.25
CA ILE A 140 -13.02 4.82 -18.91
C ILE A 140 -14.03 5.94 -18.65
N ALA A 141 -14.84 5.80 -17.61
CA ALA A 141 -15.79 6.81 -17.17
C ALA A 141 -15.17 7.80 -16.16
N SER A 142 -14.37 7.31 -15.22
CA SER A 142 -13.66 8.14 -14.24
C SER A 142 -12.41 7.47 -13.70
N VAL A 143 -11.48 8.28 -13.21
CA VAL A 143 -10.23 7.86 -12.57
C VAL A 143 -10.04 8.65 -11.28
N GLU A 144 -9.75 7.96 -10.19
CA GLU A 144 -9.40 8.53 -8.89
C GLU A 144 -8.11 7.90 -8.39
N ALA A 145 -7.21 8.71 -7.82
CA ALA A 145 -5.98 8.22 -7.21
C ALA A 145 -5.89 8.65 -5.74
N THR A 146 -5.36 7.75 -4.92
CA THR A 146 -5.01 7.99 -3.51
C THR A 146 -3.58 7.52 -3.29
N THR A 147 -2.72 8.41 -2.79
CA THR A 147 -1.29 8.15 -2.63
C THR A 147 -0.86 8.36 -1.18
N LEU A 148 -0.07 7.43 -0.66
CA LEU A 148 0.68 7.54 0.58
C LEU A 148 2.16 7.76 0.22
N THR A 149 2.71 8.91 0.60
CA THR A 149 4.09 9.32 0.35
C THR A 149 4.48 10.45 1.30
N GLY A 150 5.74 10.85 1.33
CA GLY A 150 6.28 11.93 2.14
C GLY A 150 7.78 12.09 1.93
N ASP A 151 8.33 13.23 2.36
CA ASP A 151 9.73 13.57 2.13
C ASP A 151 10.68 12.81 3.05
N ASP A 152 10.22 12.42 4.24
CA ASP A 152 11.00 11.66 5.22
C ASP A 152 10.56 10.19 5.24
N PRO A 153 11.41 9.25 4.77
CA PRO A 153 11.12 7.81 4.84
C PRO A 153 10.88 7.32 6.27
N TYR A 154 11.42 8.01 7.27
CA TYR A 154 11.35 7.66 8.68
C TYR A 154 10.20 8.36 9.42
N ALA A 155 9.35 9.12 8.73
CA ALA A 155 8.19 9.76 9.35
C ALA A 155 7.23 8.72 9.95
N VAL A 156 6.70 9.01 11.15
CA VAL A 156 5.83 8.11 11.92
C VAL A 156 4.54 8.82 12.36
N ASN A 157 3.50 8.04 12.67
CA ASN A 157 2.29 8.53 13.34
C ASN A 157 2.36 8.25 14.84
N THR A 158 1.95 9.22 15.65
CA THR A 158 1.90 9.10 17.12
C THR A 158 0.52 9.42 17.65
N ALA A 159 0.28 9.21 18.94
CA ALA A 159 -0.98 9.61 19.58
C ALA A 159 -1.25 11.12 19.47
N ASP A 160 -0.19 11.95 19.50
CA ASP A 160 -0.30 13.41 19.46
C ASP A 160 -0.26 13.98 18.02
N ALA A 161 0.26 13.21 17.06
CA ALA A 161 0.30 13.54 15.64
C ALA A 161 -0.10 12.29 14.81
N PRO A 162 -1.40 11.92 14.80
CA PRO A 162 -1.85 10.64 14.23
C PRO A 162 -1.89 10.61 12.71
N ASP A 163 -1.77 11.77 12.05
CA ASP A 163 -1.92 11.92 10.60
C ASP A 163 -0.68 12.56 9.93
N THR A 164 0.50 12.46 10.55
CA THR A 164 1.79 12.91 9.96
C THR A 164 2.01 12.24 8.60
N VAL A 165 1.75 10.93 8.54
CA VAL A 165 1.77 10.11 7.34
C VAL A 165 0.36 9.56 7.12
N ALA A 166 -0.35 10.15 6.17
CA ALA A 166 -1.71 9.78 5.81
C ALA A 166 -1.91 9.84 4.29
N PRO A 167 -2.78 9.01 3.70
CA PRO A 167 -3.08 9.06 2.28
C PRO A 167 -3.68 10.40 1.88
N ARG A 168 -3.31 10.87 0.69
CA ARG A 168 -3.79 12.11 0.09
C ARG A 168 -4.28 11.83 -1.34
N PRO A 169 -5.09 12.71 -1.95
CA PRO A 169 -5.38 12.61 -3.37
C PRO A 169 -4.08 12.52 -4.19
N GLY A 170 -4.00 11.53 -5.07
CA GLY A 170 -2.90 11.37 -6.04
C GLY A 170 -3.25 11.97 -7.39
N THR A 171 -2.29 11.95 -8.31
CA THR A 171 -2.47 12.45 -9.69
C THR A 171 -2.66 11.28 -10.64
N ALA A 172 -3.85 11.15 -11.23
CA ALA A 172 -4.12 10.21 -12.31
C ALA A 172 -5.18 10.75 -13.27
N HIS A 173 -5.09 10.37 -14.55
CA HIS A 173 -6.05 10.74 -15.58
C HIS A 173 -6.20 9.65 -16.64
N ALA A 174 -7.32 9.70 -17.37
CA ALA A 174 -7.51 8.88 -18.55
C ALA A 174 -6.82 9.51 -19.76
N ASP A 175 -6.16 8.69 -20.57
CA ASP A 175 -5.58 9.05 -21.85
C ASP A 175 -5.97 7.98 -22.89
N GLY A 176 -7.08 8.25 -23.59
CA GLY A 176 -7.70 7.28 -24.50
C GLY A 176 -8.20 6.04 -23.75
N GLY A 177 -7.70 4.86 -24.13
CA GLY A 177 -7.99 3.59 -23.46
C GLY A 177 -7.08 3.27 -22.28
N ALA A 178 -6.17 4.19 -21.91
CA ALA A 178 -5.22 3.99 -20.83
C ALA A 178 -5.47 4.93 -19.66
N VAL A 179 -4.91 4.57 -18.49
CA VAL A 179 -4.76 5.45 -17.34
C VAL A 179 -3.30 5.80 -17.16
N VAL A 180 -3.01 7.07 -16.90
CA VAL A 180 -1.68 7.56 -16.55
C VAL A 180 -1.74 8.09 -15.13
N ALA A 181 -0.88 7.58 -14.25
CA ALA A 181 -0.79 7.97 -12.85
C ALA A 181 0.66 8.32 -12.48
N GLU A 182 0.83 9.36 -11.66
CA GLU A 182 2.12 9.69 -11.06
C GLU A 182 2.31 8.87 -9.79
N LEU A 183 3.47 8.22 -9.66
CA LEU A 183 3.91 7.53 -8.46
C LEU A 183 5.09 8.32 -7.87
N PRO A 184 4.87 9.17 -6.85
CA PRO A 184 5.96 9.89 -6.18
C PRO A 184 7.06 8.96 -5.69
N ALA A 185 8.24 9.52 -5.42
CA ALA A 185 9.31 8.77 -4.76
C ALA A 185 8.79 8.15 -3.45
N LEU A 186 9.20 6.92 -3.16
CA LEU A 186 8.83 6.14 -1.98
C LEU A 186 7.32 6.25 -1.69
N SER A 187 6.53 5.62 -2.55
CA SER A 187 5.07 5.76 -2.47
C SER A 187 4.34 4.44 -2.64
N TRP A 188 3.16 4.41 -2.03
CA TRP A 188 2.10 3.45 -2.34
C TRP A 188 0.91 4.25 -2.90
N THR A 189 0.38 3.84 -4.04
CA THR A 189 -0.73 4.50 -4.73
C THR A 189 -1.80 3.49 -5.09
N MET A 190 -3.06 3.84 -4.79
CA MET A 190 -4.25 3.15 -5.27
C MET A 190 -4.92 4.01 -6.34
N VAL A 191 -5.14 3.46 -7.53
CA VAL A 191 -5.89 4.07 -8.61
C VAL A 191 -7.17 3.29 -8.83
N ARG A 192 -8.32 3.94 -8.73
CA ARG A 192 -9.64 3.36 -9.01
C ARG A 192 -10.15 3.91 -10.33
N VAL A 193 -10.61 3.01 -11.19
CA VAL A 193 -11.08 3.32 -12.53
C VAL A 193 -12.48 2.76 -12.68
N THR A 194 -13.46 3.64 -12.89
CA THR A 194 -14.82 3.22 -13.24
C THR A 194 -14.92 3.09 -14.75
N LEU A 195 -15.47 1.98 -15.24
CA LEU A 195 -15.72 1.73 -16.65
C LEU A 195 -17.15 2.18 -17.02
N ALA A 196 -17.36 2.58 -18.28
CA ALA A 196 -18.63 3.06 -18.82
C ALA A 196 -19.56 1.95 -19.30
#